data_AF-A0A7W9H8B4-F1
#
_entry.id   AF-A0A7W9H8B4-F1
#
_cell.length_a   1.000
_cell.length_b   1.000
_cell.length_c   1.000
_cell.angle_alpha   90.00
_cell.angle_beta   90.00
_cell.angle_gamma   90.00
#
_symmetry.space_group_name_H-M   'P 1'
#
loop_
_entity.id
_entity.type
_entity.pdbx_description
1 polymer ?
#
loop_
_entity_poly.entity_id
_entity_poly.type
_entity_poly.pdbx_seq_one_letter_code
_entity_poly.pdbx_strand_id
1 'polypeptide(L)' 'MSDMVEALVGTAPRVLGLACGTGGITARLLARFPDATSTGVAPDPALLAIAQGPPGLGPRTGCASPPRG' A
#
# COMPACT_ATOMS: atom_id res chain seq x y z
N MET A 1 -0.24 -9.56 11.84
CA MET A 1 0.73 -9.19 10.77
C MET A 1 1.40 -7.86 11.10
N SER A 2 0.64 -6.77 11.29
CA SER A 2 1.21 -5.45 11.62
C SER A 2 2.05 -5.40 12.89
N ASP A 3 1.76 -6.23 13.90
CA ASP A 3 2.58 -6.31 15.12
C ASP A 3 4.00 -6.83 14.84
N MET A 4 4.14 -7.77 13.91
CA MET A 4 5.45 -8.27 13.49
C MET A 4 6.22 -7.20 12.71
N VAL A 5 5.54 -6.41 11.89
CA VAL A 5 6.16 -5.29 11.16
C VAL A 5 6.67 -4.25 12.16
N GLU A 6 5.86 -3.86 13.13
CA GLU A 6 6.27 -2.90 14.17
C GLU A 6 7.48 -3.39 14.96
N ALA A 7 7.49 -4.67 15.35
CA ALA A 7 8.60 -5.27 16.09
C ALA A 7 9.90 -5.34 15.26
N LEU A 8 9.82 -5.49 13.93
CA LEU A 8 11.00 -5.63 13.08
C LEU A 8 11.53 -4.31 12.51
N VAL A 9 10.64 -3.38 12.14
CA VAL A 9 10.98 -2.17 11.38
C VAL A 9 10.43 -0.87 11.99
N GLY A 10 9.77 -0.94 13.15
CA GLY A 10 9.25 0.23 13.86
C GLY A 10 7.96 0.80 13.27
N THR A 11 7.66 2.06 13.64
CA THR A 11 6.34 2.70 13.41
C THR A 11 6.24 3.51 12.12
N ALA A 12 7.33 3.66 11.36
CA ALA A 12 7.36 4.31 10.05
C ALA A 12 7.82 3.37 8.92
N PRO A 13 7.16 2.21 8.73
CA PRO A 13 7.61 1.20 7.79
C PRO A 13 7.44 1.63 6.33
N ARG A 14 8.28 1.07 5.45
CA ARG A 14 8.12 1.12 4.00
C ARG A 14 7.63 -0.25 3.54
N VAL A 15 6.43 -0.31 2.97
CA VAL A 15 5.75 -1.58 2.66
C VAL A 15 5.50 -1.70 1.16
N LEU A 16 5.88 -2.84 0.59
CA LEU A 16 5.51 -3.25 -0.77
C LEU A 16 4.36 -4.26 -0.69
N GLY A 17 3.17 -3.85 -1.13
CA GLY A 17 1.98 -4.70 -1.19
C GLY A 17 1.90 -5.43 -2.52
N LEU A 18 2.16 -6.73 -2.52
CA LEU A 18 2.01 -7.59 -3.69
C LEU A 18 0.56 -8.08 -3.81
N ALA A 19 0.01 -8.04 -5.02
CA ALA A 19 -1.41 -8.32 -5.26
C ALA A 19 -2.30 -7.47 -4.34
N CYS A 20 -2.07 -6.15 -4.34
CA CYS A 20 -2.67 -5.23 -3.37
C CYS A 20 -4.21 -5.15 -3.40
N GLY A 21 -4.84 -5.70 -4.44
CA GLY A 21 -6.29 -5.67 -4.62
C GLY A 21 -6.81 -4.24 -4.62
N THR A 22 -7.88 -3.99 -3.88
CA THR A 22 -8.48 -2.66 -3.68
C THR A 22 -7.81 -1.82 -2.60
N GLY A 23 -6.67 -2.26 -2.05
CA GLY A 23 -5.89 -1.47 -1.07
C GLY A 23 -6.34 -1.57 0.39
N GLY A 24 -7.27 -2.47 0.75
CA GLY A 24 -7.80 -2.58 2.11
C GLY A 24 -6.74 -2.86 3.21
N ILE A 25 -5.70 -3.64 2.90
CA ILE A 25 -4.58 -3.87 3.82
C ILE A 25 -3.74 -2.59 3.98
N THR A 26 -3.44 -1.89 2.89
CA THR A 26 -2.73 -0.61 2.92
C THR A 26 -3.48 0.44 3.73
N ALA A 27 -4.81 0.53 3.59
CA ALA A 27 -5.62 1.44 4.39
C ALA A 27 -5.51 1.16 5.90
N ARG A 28 -5.57 -0.12 6.31
CA ARG A 28 -5.38 -0.52 7.71
C ARG A 28 -3.96 -0.26 8.20
N LEU A 29 -2.95 -0.48 7.35
CA LEU A 29 -1.55 -0.20 7.68
C LEU A 29 -1.36 1.29 7.96
N LEU A 30 -1.84 2.17 7.08
CA LEU A 30 -1.68 3.63 7.22
C LEU A 30 -2.51 4.20 8.37
N ALA A 31 -3.67 3.59 8.68
CA ALA A 31 -4.43 3.95 9.86
C ALA A 31 -3.69 3.62 11.17
N ARG A 32 -2.91 2.53 11.20
CA ARG A 32 -2.10 2.14 12.38
C ARG A 32 -0.76 2.85 12.44
N PHE A 33 -0.13 3.08 11.29
CA PHE A 33 1.18 3.69 11.15
C PHE A 33 1.07 4.92 10.24
N PRO A 34 0.68 6.09 10.80
CA PRO A 34 0.46 7.31 10.02
C PRO A 34 1.70 7.77 9.25
N ASP A 35 2.89 7.39 9.74
CA ASP A 35 4.16 7.73 9.13
C ASP A 35 4.68 6.69 8.13
N ALA A 36 3.96 5.59 7.91
CA ALA A 36 4.35 4.60 6.93
C ALA A 36 4.27 5.14 5.50
N THR A 37 4.97 4.46 4.60
CA THR A 37 4.79 4.59 3.15
C THR A 37 4.49 3.23 2.55
N SER A 38 3.58 3.19 1.57
CA SER A 38 3.14 1.95 0.95
C SER A 38 3.14 2.07 -0.56
N THR A 39 3.69 1.06 -1.24
CA THR A 39 3.59 0.90 -2.69
C THR A 39 2.78 -0.35 -3.00
N GLY A 40 1.66 -0.20 -3.68
CA GLY A 40 0.82 -1.32 -4.13
C GLY A 40 1.20 -1.79 -5.53
N VAL A 41 1.22 -3.10 -5.74
CA VAL A 41 1.41 -3.73 -7.05
C VAL A 41 0.25 -4.67 -7.33
N ALA A 42 -0.40 -4.49 -8.48
CA ALA A 42 -1.44 -5.38 -8.97
C ALA A 42 -1.39 -5.49 -10.50
N PRO A 43 -1.64 -6.69 -11.09
CA PRO A 43 -1.73 -6.86 -12.53
C PRO A 43 -2.95 -6.16 -13.15
N ASP A 44 -4.04 -6.06 -12.39
CA ASP A 44 -5.29 -5.46 -12.85
C ASP A 44 -5.26 -3.94 -12.65
N PRO A 45 -5.23 -3.14 -13.74
CA PRO A 45 -5.24 -1.69 -13.65
C PRO A 45 -6.53 -1.13 -13.04
N ALA A 46 -7.67 -1.84 -13.16
CA ALA A 46 -8.91 -1.42 -12.54
C ALA A 46 -8.83 -1.48 -11.01
N LEU A 47 -8.17 -2.50 -10.46
CA LEU A 47 -7.94 -2.60 -9.01
C LEU A 47 -6.99 -1.51 -8.51
N LEU A 48 -5.95 -1.16 -9.29
CA LEU A 48 -5.07 -0.03 -8.94
C LEU A 48 -5.84 1.29 -8.92
N ALA A 49 -6.72 1.54 -9.89
CA ALA A 49 -7.56 2.74 -9.89
C ALA A 49 -8.47 2.80 -8.65
N ILE A 50 -9.03 1.68 -8.21
CA ILE A 50 -9.82 1.59 -6.97
C ILE A 50 -8.93 1.85 -5.75
N ALA A 51 -7.74 1.23 -5.69
CA ALA A 51 -6.83 1.32 -4.55
C ALA A 51 -6.22 2.72 -4.36
N GLN A 52 -6.04 3.49 -5.44
CA GLN A 52 -5.57 4.87 -5.37
C GLN A 52 -6.60 5.83 -4.78
N GLY A 53 -7.89 5.52 -4.89
CA GLY A 53 -8.97 6.42 -4.52
C GLY A 53 -9.01 7.70 -5.38
N PRO A 54 -9.92 8.64 -5.10
CA PRO A 54 -9.96 9.92 -5.77
C PRO A 54 -8.66 10.73 -5.55
N PRO A 55 -8.30 11.65 -6.47
CA PRO A 55 -7.09 12.48 -6.34
C PRO A 55 -7.06 13.19 -4.98
N GLY A 56 -6.12 12.81 -4.10
CA GLY A 56 -6.05 13.32 -2.73
C GLY A 56 -5.48 12.36 -1.68
N LEU A 57 -5.33 11.06 -2.00
CA LEU A 57 -4.53 10.15 -1.17
C LEU A 57 -3.06 10.55 -1.31
N GLY A 58 -2.52 11.19 -0.27
CA GLY A 58 -1.29 11.99 -0.32
C GLY A 58 0.02 11.25 -0.69
N PRO A 59 1.18 11.89 -0.54
CA PRO A 59 2.48 11.45 -1.09
C PRO A 59 3.03 10.12 -0.55
N ARG A 60 2.30 9.44 0.34
CA ARG A 60 2.73 8.23 1.06
C ARG A 60 2.21 6.93 0.45
N THR A 61 1.42 7.03 -0.62
CA THR A 61 0.82 5.90 -1.35
C THR A 61 1.19 5.97 -2.82
N GLY A 62 1.88 4.93 -3.29
CA GLY A 62 2.19 4.73 -4.71
C GLY A 62 1.54 3.47 -5.26
N CYS A 63 1.34 3.40 -6.58
CA CYS A 63 0.89 2.20 -7.27
C CYS A 63 1.76 1.96 -8.51
N ALA A 64 2.04 0.69 -8.80
CA ALA A 64 2.75 0.27 -9.99
C ALA A 64 2.13 -1.02 -10.56
N SER A 65 1.99 -1.08 -11.87
CA SER A 65 1.65 -2.34 -12.56
C SER A 65 2.94 -3.12 -12.83
N PRO A 66 2.94 -4.47 -12.68
CA PRO A 66 4.08 -5.29 -13.06
C PRO A 66 4.28 -5.29 -14.58
N PRO A 67 5.52 -5.52 -15.08
CA PRO A 67 5.77 -5.67 -16.51
C PRO A 67 4.96 -6.86 -17.07
N ARG A 68 4.39 -6.68 -18.26
CA ARG A 68 3.78 -7.80 -19.00
C ARG A 68 4.91 -8.57 -19.67
N GLY A 69 5.06 -9.85 -19.28
CA GLY A 69 5.98 -10.79 -19.93
C GLY A 69 5.51 -11.20 -21.31
#